data_AF-A0A3D1MBU1-F1
#
_entry.id   AF-A0A3D1MBU1-F1
#
_cell.length_a   1.000
_cell.length_b   1.000
_cell.length_c   1.000
_cell.angle_alpha   90.00
_cell.angle_beta   90.00
_cell.angle_gamma   90.00
#
_symmetry.space_group_name_H-M   'P 1'
#
loop_
_entity.id
_entity.type
_entity.pdbx_description
1 polymer ?
#
loop_
_entity_poly.entity_id
_entity_poly.type
_entity_poly.pdbx_seq_one_letter_code
_entity_poly.pdbx_strand_id
1 'polypeptide(L)'
;RRTIVPNLLKQLELEELSLVDRPANAQAMVSLYKRDNSEEETMEKAYKMTEDQEKNLDNLPPKVRAKIRENMDKGMSYDEAMKAMHDEDMKKADEATAEELEIETLKASEVALKEENERLRKSLIDNGYVIKADTIEKKAEPEYVEYDGEQINKADIPAPILKALEEAEVAKADAELTKRAEEALPNFNIDVAKTLIAKFDTDEAVMEALKGADAVFGESMEEFGKSDADGNFATAQDKLDALVKSYMDENKLKKSQYAVAYAAVAKTDEGKALINKSYKGE
;
A
#
# COMPACT_ATOMS: atom_id res chain seq x y z
N ARG A 1 -90.47 -38.26 -109.35
CA ARG A 1 -89.79 -38.16 -108.03
C ARG A 1 -88.42 -38.80 -108.18
N ARG A 2 -87.32 -38.05 -108.11
CA ARG A 2 -85.96 -38.63 -108.06
C ARG A 2 -85.60 -38.80 -106.58
N THR A 3 -85.45 -40.05 -106.16
CA THR A 3 -85.00 -40.43 -104.82
C THR A 3 -83.51 -40.12 -104.72
N ILE A 4 -83.11 -39.18 -103.86
CA ILE A 4 -81.70 -38.91 -103.54
C ILE A 4 -81.29 -39.93 -102.48
N VAL A 5 -80.35 -40.81 -102.81
CA VAL A 5 -79.76 -41.76 -101.86
C VAL A 5 -78.67 -41.02 -101.08
N PRO A 6 -78.65 -41.04 -99.73
CA PRO A 6 -77.58 -40.41 -98.97
C PRO A 6 -76.26 -41.17 -99.20
N ASN A 7 -75.26 -40.48 -99.75
CA ASN A 7 -73.92 -41.03 -99.91
C ASN A 7 -73.18 -41.00 -98.56
N LEU A 8 -72.58 -42.13 -98.17
CA LEU A 8 -71.85 -42.25 -96.92
C LEU A 8 -70.48 -41.53 -97.03
N LEU A 9 -70.35 -40.37 -96.39
CA LEU A 9 -69.06 -39.65 -96.29
C LEU A 9 -68.22 -40.33 -95.19
N LYS A 10 -67.08 -40.92 -95.56
CA LYS A 10 -66.08 -41.45 -94.62
C LYS A 10 -64.88 -40.50 -94.62
N GLN A 11 -64.26 -40.25 -93.45
CA GLN A 11 -63.09 -39.36 -93.23
C GLN A 11 -63.42 -37.86 -93.13
N LEU A 12 -64.28 -37.48 -92.17
CA LEU A 12 -64.42 -36.08 -91.77
C LEU A 12 -63.40 -35.78 -90.66
N GLU A 13 -62.52 -34.81 -90.88
CA GLU A 13 -61.69 -34.20 -89.84
C GLU A 13 -62.37 -32.91 -89.36
N LEU A 14 -62.40 -32.70 -88.04
CA LEU A 14 -62.98 -31.50 -87.43
C LEU A 14 -61.89 -30.45 -87.24
N GLU A 15 -61.99 -29.33 -87.96
CA GLU A 15 -61.03 -28.22 -87.85
C GLU A 15 -61.34 -27.32 -86.63
N GLU A 16 -62.63 -27.07 -86.35
CA GLU A 16 -63.06 -26.25 -85.22
C GLU A 16 -64.37 -26.79 -84.59
N LEU A 17 -64.50 -26.64 -83.27
CA LEU A 17 -65.70 -26.98 -82.50
C LEU A 17 -66.37 -25.71 -81.97
N SER A 18 -67.56 -25.39 -82.47
CA SER A 18 -68.39 -24.30 -81.96
C SER A 18 -69.33 -24.81 -80.88
N LEU A 19 -69.16 -24.32 -79.65
CA LEU A 19 -70.05 -24.63 -78.52
C LEU A 19 -71.26 -23.68 -78.53
N VAL A 20 -72.30 -24.05 -79.26
CA VAL A 20 -73.58 -23.32 -79.29
C VAL A 20 -74.70 -24.16 -78.72
N ASP A 21 -75.57 -23.53 -77.91
CA ASP A 21 -76.70 -24.20 -77.23
C ASP A 21 -77.69 -24.87 -78.21
N ARG A 22 -77.75 -24.38 -79.45
CA ARG A 22 -78.50 -24.99 -80.54
C ARG A 22 -77.56 -25.27 -81.71
N PRO A 23 -77.12 -26.52 -81.92
CA PRO A 23 -76.23 -26.86 -83.01
C PRO A 23 -76.96 -26.72 -84.36
N ALA A 24 -76.23 -26.30 -85.41
CA ALA A 24 -76.77 -26.22 -86.76
C ALA A 24 -77.18 -27.60 -87.32
N ASN A 25 -76.52 -28.67 -86.86
CA ASN A 25 -76.91 -30.05 -87.11
C ASN A 25 -77.09 -30.78 -85.77
N ALA A 26 -78.34 -31.11 -85.42
CA ALA A 26 -78.68 -31.77 -84.15
C ALA A 26 -78.07 -33.17 -83.99
N GLN A 27 -77.60 -33.80 -85.07
CA GLN A 27 -76.96 -35.12 -85.02
C GLN A 27 -75.44 -35.07 -84.78
N ALA A 28 -74.83 -33.88 -84.76
CA ALA A 28 -73.38 -33.68 -84.58
C ALA A 28 -73.05 -33.22 -83.15
N MET A 29 -73.31 -34.08 -82.16
CA MET A 29 -72.95 -33.85 -80.74
C MET A 29 -71.61 -34.53 -80.41
N VAL A 30 -70.75 -33.88 -79.62
CA VAL A 30 -69.47 -34.42 -79.13
C VAL A 30 -69.41 -34.30 -77.60
N SER A 31 -68.98 -35.37 -76.91
CA SER A 31 -68.80 -35.37 -75.46
C SER A 31 -67.40 -34.85 -75.07
N LEU A 32 -67.34 -33.86 -74.17
CA LEU A 32 -66.09 -33.36 -73.57
C LEU A 32 -66.00 -33.78 -72.09
N TYR A 33 -64.85 -34.29 -71.66
CA TYR A 33 -64.57 -34.60 -70.25
C TYR A 33 -63.65 -33.52 -69.65
N LYS A 34 -63.94 -33.08 -68.41
CA LYS A 34 -63.05 -32.22 -67.62
C LYS A 34 -61.84 -33.03 -67.12
N ARG A 35 -60.65 -32.40 -67.03
CA ARG A 35 -59.48 -33.01 -66.35
C ARG A 35 -59.75 -33.11 -64.85
N ASP A 36 -59.32 -34.20 -64.22
CA ASP A 36 -59.48 -34.48 -62.78
C ASP A 36 -58.46 -33.66 -61.95
N ASN A 37 -58.93 -33.00 -60.89
CA ASN A 37 -58.16 -32.14 -59.98
C ASN A 37 -58.05 -32.74 -58.54
N SER A 38 -58.23 -34.06 -58.39
CA SER A 38 -58.30 -34.77 -57.11
C SER A 38 -57.07 -34.66 -56.18
N GLU A 39 -55.91 -34.22 -56.67
CA GLU A 39 -54.68 -34.04 -55.86
C GLU A 39 -54.66 -32.73 -55.03
N GLU A 40 -55.41 -31.71 -55.43
CA GLU A 40 -55.40 -30.41 -54.73
C GLU A 40 -56.30 -30.43 -53.47
N GLU A 41 -57.40 -31.19 -53.52
CA GLU A 41 -58.32 -31.37 -52.37
C GLU A 41 -57.73 -32.24 -51.25
N THR A 42 -56.79 -33.14 -51.55
CA THR A 42 -56.20 -34.04 -50.55
C THR A 42 -55.16 -33.34 -49.70
N MET A 43 -54.38 -32.42 -50.28
CA MET A 43 -53.45 -31.56 -49.55
C MET A 43 -54.19 -30.60 -48.60
N GLU A 44 -55.27 -29.95 -49.06
CA GLU A 44 -56.06 -29.06 -48.20
C GLU A 44 -56.73 -29.77 -47.03
N LYS A 45 -57.13 -31.04 -47.19
CA LYS A 45 -57.72 -31.85 -46.11
C LYS A 45 -56.69 -32.33 -45.07
N ALA A 46 -55.43 -32.53 -45.46
CA ALA A 46 -54.38 -32.98 -44.55
C ALA A 46 -54.02 -31.95 -43.46
N TYR A 47 -54.23 -30.67 -43.73
CA TYR A 47 -53.95 -29.57 -42.79
C TYR A 47 -55.20 -29.05 -42.05
N LYS A 48 -56.40 -29.52 -42.40
CA LYS A 48 -57.64 -29.16 -41.69
C LYS A 48 -57.88 -30.11 -40.52
N MET A 49 -58.24 -29.56 -39.36
CA MET A 49 -58.64 -30.36 -38.21
C MET A 49 -59.88 -31.20 -38.53
N THR A 50 -59.92 -32.43 -38.01
CA THR A 50 -61.15 -33.21 -37.97
C THR A 50 -62.13 -32.63 -36.95
N GLU A 51 -63.44 -32.87 -37.11
CA GLU A 51 -64.46 -32.39 -36.14
C GLU A 51 -64.16 -32.80 -34.69
N ASP A 52 -63.53 -33.96 -34.49
CA ASP A 52 -63.14 -34.44 -33.17
C ASP A 52 -61.90 -33.72 -32.64
N GLN A 53 -60.93 -33.37 -33.49
CA GLN A 53 -59.79 -32.52 -33.11
C GLN A 53 -60.24 -31.10 -32.75
N GLU A 54 -61.23 -30.55 -33.45
CA GLU A 54 -61.82 -29.23 -33.12
C GLU A 54 -62.51 -29.26 -31.76
N LYS A 55 -63.34 -30.28 -31.48
CA LYS A 55 -63.97 -30.47 -30.16
C LYS A 55 -62.94 -30.65 -29.06
N ASN A 56 -61.89 -31.43 -29.31
CA ASN A 56 -60.81 -31.61 -28.36
C ASN A 56 -60.12 -30.26 -28.08
N LEU A 57 -59.75 -29.51 -29.12
CA LEU A 57 -59.13 -28.19 -28.98
C LEU A 57 -60.00 -27.20 -28.18
N ASP A 58 -61.33 -27.24 -28.36
CA ASP A 58 -62.28 -26.39 -27.65
C ASP A 58 -62.45 -26.75 -26.17
N ASN A 59 -62.19 -28.00 -25.80
CA ASN A 59 -62.16 -28.45 -24.41
C ASN A 59 -60.85 -28.11 -23.68
N LEU A 60 -59.81 -27.65 -24.40
CA LEU A 60 -58.54 -27.23 -23.78
C LEU A 60 -58.60 -25.80 -23.22
N PRO A 61 -57.74 -25.46 -22.23
CA PRO A 61 -57.66 -24.11 -21.69
C PRO A 61 -57.35 -23.06 -22.78
N PRO A 62 -57.88 -21.82 -22.67
CA PRO A 62 -57.74 -20.80 -23.71
C PRO A 62 -56.30 -20.50 -24.15
N LYS A 63 -55.35 -20.53 -23.22
CA LYS A 63 -53.92 -20.32 -23.51
C LYS A 63 -53.30 -21.46 -24.31
N VAL A 64 -53.69 -22.69 -24.02
CA VAL A 64 -53.20 -23.89 -24.74
C VAL A 64 -53.79 -23.93 -26.14
N ARG A 65 -55.10 -23.67 -26.25
CA ARG A 65 -55.81 -23.55 -27.52
C ARG A 65 -55.18 -22.50 -28.44
N ALA A 66 -54.84 -21.32 -27.92
CA ALA A 66 -54.19 -20.26 -28.69
C ALA A 66 -52.82 -20.68 -29.25
N LYS A 67 -52.01 -21.37 -28.43
CA LYS A 67 -50.66 -21.79 -28.82
C LYS A 67 -50.65 -22.94 -29.82
N ILE A 68 -51.57 -23.90 -29.67
CA ILE A 68 -51.78 -24.96 -30.68
C ILE A 68 -52.21 -24.34 -32.01
N ARG A 69 -53.13 -23.37 -32.00
CA ARG A 69 -53.53 -22.65 -33.23
C ARG A 69 -52.38 -21.88 -33.86
N GLU A 70 -51.60 -21.16 -33.08
CA GLU A 70 -50.42 -20.44 -33.59
C GLU A 70 -49.42 -21.38 -34.28
N ASN A 71 -49.23 -22.57 -33.71
CA ASN A 71 -48.37 -23.60 -34.32
C ASN A 71 -48.99 -24.18 -35.59
N MET A 72 -50.30 -24.37 -35.64
CA MET A 72 -50.96 -24.80 -36.88
C MET A 72 -50.99 -23.71 -37.95
N ASP A 73 -51.10 -22.43 -37.59
CA ASP A 73 -51.00 -21.31 -38.51
C ASP A 73 -49.60 -21.22 -39.15
N LYS A 74 -48.58 -21.78 -38.49
CA LYS A 74 -47.21 -21.98 -39.03
C LYS A 74 -47.09 -23.22 -39.92
N GLY A 75 -48.19 -23.92 -40.21
CA GLY A 75 -48.25 -25.06 -41.12
C GLY A 75 -48.00 -26.43 -40.48
N MET A 76 -47.96 -26.52 -39.14
CA MET A 76 -47.88 -27.82 -38.43
C MET A 76 -49.25 -28.49 -38.38
N SER A 77 -49.28 -29.83 -38.41
CA SER A 77 -50.51 -30.58 -38.12
C SER A 77 -50.90 -30.47 -36.64
N TYR A 78 -52.17 -30.76 -36.31
CA TYR A 78 -52.69 -30.69 -34.93
C TYR A 78 -51.84 -31.51 -33.93
N ASP A 79 -51.44 -32.73 -34.31
CA ASP A 79 -50.68 -33.62 -33.45
C ASP A 79 -49.24 -33.11 -33.24
N GLU A 80 -48.62 -32.55 -34.29
CA GLU A 80 -47.30 -31.93 -34.21
C GLU A 80 -47.33 -30.65 -33.36
N ALA A 81 -48.37 -29.84 -33.50
CA ALA A 81 -48.56 -28.61 -32.72
C ALA A 81 -48.74 -28.90 -31.22
N MET A 82 -49.47 -29.96 -30.87
CA MET A 82 -49.67 -30.40 -29.49
C MET A 82 -48.39 -30.98 -28.89
N LYS A 83 -47.65 -31.79 -29.66
CA LYS A 83 -46.34 -32.31 -29.25
C LYS A 83 -45.30 -31.20 -29.03
N ALA A 84 -45.23 -30.22 -29.93
CA ALA A 84 -44.32 -29.09 -29.81
C ALA A 84 -44.56 -28.27 -28.52
N MET A 85 -45.82 -28.12 -28.11
CA MET A 85 -46.17 -27.46 -26.85
C MET A 85 -45.66 -28.25 -25.63
N HIS A 86 -45.87 -29.56 -25.61
CA HIS A 86 -45.38 -30.42 -24.53
C HIS A 86 -43.85 -30.42 -24.44
N ASP A 87 -43.15 -30.45 -25.58
CA ASP A 87 -41.69 -30.39 -25.61
C ASP A 87 -41.15 -29.02 -25.10
N GLU A 88 -41.84 -27.91 -25.39
CA GLU A 88 -41.50 -26.60 -24.84
C GLU A 88 -41.73 -26.50 -23.33
N ASP A 89 -42.83 -27.05 -22.81
CA ASP A 89 -43.11 -27.03 -21.37
C ASP A 89 -42.11 -27.89 -20.60
N MET A 90 -41.69 -29.04 -21.16
CA MET A 90 -40.60 -29.85 -20.61
C MET A 90 -39.26 -29.11 -20.61
N LYS A 91 -38.89 -28.46 -21.72
CA LYS A 91 -37.68 -27.64 -21.78
C LYS A 91 -37.66 -26.52 -20.75
N LYS A 92 -38.80 -25.85 -20.54
CA LYS A 92 -38.93 -24.81 -19.51
C LYS A 92 -38.82 -25.37 -18.10
N ALA A 93 -39.35 -26.56 -17.85
CA ALA A 93 -39.17 -27.24 -16.57
C ALA A 93 -37.69 -27.58 -16.33
N ASP A 94 -37.00 -28.10 -17.35
CA ASP A 94 -35.57 -28.39 -17.30
C ASP A 94 -34.73 -27.11 -17.07
N GLU A 95 -35.02 -26.02 -17.80
CA GLU A 95 -34.39 -24.71 -17.61
C GLU A 95 -34.61 -24.16 -16.20
N ALA A 96 -35.85 -24.21 -15.68
CA ALA A 96 -36.15 -23.77 -14.33
C ALA A 96 -35.39 -24.59 -13.27
N THR A 97 -35.29 -25.91 -13.44
CA THR A 97 -34.48 -26.74 -12.53
C THR A 97 -32.97 -26.47 -12.62
N ALA A 98 -32.46 -26.13 -13.80
CA ALA A 98 -31.06 -25.75 -13.97
C ALA A 98 -30.76 -24.41 -13.28
N GLU A 99 -31.64 -23.41 -13.43
CA GLU A 99 -31.53 -22.11 -12.73
C GLU A 99 -31.59 -22.28 -11.20
N GLU A 100 -32.47 -23.13 -10.69
CA GLU A 100 -32.55 -23.42 -9.25
C GLU A 100 -31.26 -24.04 -8.70
N LEU A 101 -30.65 -24.98 -9.44
CA LEU A 101 -29.35 -25.58 -9.09
C LEU A 101 -28.22 -24.55 -9.15
N GLU A 102 -28.21 -23.65 -10.14
CA GLU A 102 -27.23 -22.56 -10.22
C GLU A 102 -27.37 -21.59 -9.03
N ILE A 103 -28.59 -21.24 -8.64
CA ILE A 103 -28.84 -20.39 -7.47
C ILE A 103 -28.35 -21.08 -6.18
N GLU A 104 -28.60 -22.38 -6.03
CA GLU A 104 -28.17 -23.13 -4.85
C GLU A 104 -26.63 -23.24 -4.77
N THR A 105 -25.97 -23.50 -5.89
CA THR A 105 -24.50 -23.53 -5.98
C THR A 105 -23.88 -22.16 -5.72
N LEU A 106 -24.47 -21.08 -6.24
CA LEU A 106 -24.03 -19.71 -5.96
C LEU A 106 -24.18 -19.37 -4.48
N LYS A 107 -25.32 -19.72 -3.85
CA LYS A 107 -25.51 -19.53 -2.40
C LYS A 107 -24.50 -20.30 -1.57
N ALA A 108 -24.21 -21.56 -1.93
CA ALA A 108 -23.18 -22.34 -1.27
C ALA A 108 -21.79 -21.70 -1.40
N SER A 109 -21.46 -21.18 -2.58
CA SER A 109 -20.21 -20.45 -2.82
C SER A 109 -20.12 -19.15 -2.01
N GLU A 110 -21.22 -18.41 -1.86
CA GLU A 110 -21.28 -17.17 -1.08
C GLU A 110 -21.00 -17.44 0.40
N VAL A 111 -21.57 -18.51 0.95
CA VAL A 111 -21.31 -18.94 2.34
C VAL A 111 -19.84 -19.32 2.51
N ALA A 112 -19.30 -20.15 1.63
CA ALA A 112 -17.89 -20.56 1.70
C ALA A 112 -16.92 -19.36 1.60
N LEU A 113 -17.19 -18.42 0.70
CA LEU A 113 -16.39 -17.20 0.55
C LEU A 113 -16.47 -16.30 1.79
N LYS A 114 -17.63 -16.21 2.45
CA LYS A 114 -17.78 -15.46 3.70
C LYS A 114 -16.98 -16.11 4.84
N GLU A 115 -17.09 -17.43 5.00
CA GLU A 115 -16.34 -18.18 6.01
C GLU A 115 -14.82 -18.07 5.79
N GLU A 116 -14.37 -18.19 4.54
CA GLU A 116 -12.96 -18.03 4.20
C GLU A 116 -12.46 -16.60 4.46
N ASN A 117 -13.27 -15.58 4.14
CA ASN A 117 -12.93 -14.19 4.43
C ASN A 117 -12.76 -13.96 5.93
N GLU A 118 -13.66 -14.48 6.76
CA GLU A 118 -13.56 -14.40 8.23
C GLU A 118 -12.31 -15.12 8.75
N ARG A 119 -12.04 -16.33 8.23
CA ARG A 119 -10.83 -17.09 8.59
C ARG A 119 -9.56 -16.34 8.22
N LEU A 120 -9.49 -15.78 7.01
CA LEU A 120 -8.35 -14.99 6.54
C LEU A 120 -8.18 -13.73 7.38
N ARG A 121 -9.26 -13.00 7.66
CA ARG A 121 -9.21 -11.81 8.53
C ARG A 121 -8.68 -12.15 9.91
N LYS A 122 -9.17 -13.23 10.51
CA LYS A 122 -8.69 -13.71 11.81
C LYS A 122 -7.21 -14.07 11.76
N SER A 123 -6.79 -14.86 10.77
CA SER A 123 -5.38 -15.25 10.60
C SER A 123 -4.46 -14.04 10.40
N LEU A 124 -4.88 -13.04 9.62
CA LEU A 124 -4.11 -11.81 9.42
C LEU A 124 -3.97 -11.03 10.73
N ILE A 125 -5.06 -10.86 11.48
CA ILE A 125 -5.03 -10.15 12.77
C ILE A 125 -4.16 -10.90 13.78
N ASP A 126 -4.29 -12.22 13.88
CA ASP A 126 -3.51 -13.07 14.79
C ASP A 126 -2.01 -13.04 14.45
N ASN A 127 -1.66 -12.94 13.16
CA ASN A 127 -0.28 -12.74 12.70
C ASN A 127 0.18 -11.27 12.75
N GLY A 128 -0.58 -10.39 13.40
CA GLY A 128 -0.23 -9.00 13.62
C GLY A 128 -0.29 -8.16 12.35
N TYR A 129 -1.28 -8.36 11.47
CA TYR A 129 -1.57 -7.44 10.36
C TYR A 129 -2.76 -6.54 10.69
N VAL A 130 -2.70 -5.30 10.22
CA VAL A 130 -3.80 -4.32 10.28
C VAL A 130 -4.48 -4.29 8.92
N ILE A 131 -5.79 -4.56 8.92
CA ILE A 131 -6.62 -4.57 7.71
C ILE A 131 -7.28 -3.20 7.57
N LYS A 132 -6.86 -2.42 6.56
CA LYS A 132 -7.50 -1.16 6.15
C LYS A 132 -8.46 -1.43 4.97
N ALA A 133 -9.20 -0.40 4.54
CA ALA A 133 -10.16 -0.52 3.44
C ALA A 133 -9.51 -1.07 2.15
N ASP A 134 -8.28 -0.63 1.84
CA ASP A 134 -7.60 -0.94 0.56
C ASP A 134 -6.25 -1.65 0.73
N THR A 135 -5.71 -1.73 1.95
CA THR A 135 -4.37 -2.29 2.21
C THR A 135 -4.33 -3.18 3.45
N ILE A 136 -3.42 -4.15 3.45
CA ILE A 136 -3.07 -4.98 4.61
C ILE A 136 -1.61 -4.66 4.94
N GLU A 137 -1.37 -4.11 6.13
CA GLU A 137 -0.04 -3.71 6.58
C GLU A 137 0.38 -4.55 7.79
N LYS A 138 1.63 -5.01 7.81
CA LYS A 138 2.17 -5.66 9.01
C LYS A 138 2.18 -4.62 10.13
N LYS A 139 1.53 -4.94 11.25
CA LYS A 139 1.55 -4.11 12.45
C LYS A 139 3.02 -3.94 12.83
N ALA A 140 3.47 -2.70 12.95
CA ALA A 140 4.79 -2.42 13.49
C ALA A 140 4.90 -3.14 14.84
N GLU A 141 6.03 -3.82 15.05
CA GLU A 141 6.30 -4.40 16.36
C GLU A 141 6.24 -3.26 17.39
N PRO A 142 5.48 -3.42 18.49
CA PRO A 142 5.38 -2.37 19.49
C PRO A 142 6.79 -2.10 20.05
N GLU A 143 7.29 -0.88 19.82
CA GLU A 143 8.52 -0.43 20.45
C GLU A 143 8.22 -0.02 21.88
N TYR A 144 8.94 -0.60 22.84
CA TYR A 144 8.79 -0.30 24.25
C TYR A 144 9.93 0.61 24.74
N VAL A 145 9.61 1.48 25.70
CA VAL A 145 10.57 2.24 26.52
C VAL A 145 10.41 1.78 27.95
N GLU A 146 11.52 1.54 28.64
CA GLU A 146 11.53 1.24 30.06
C GLU A 146 11.59 2.54 30.87
N TYR A 147 10.59 2.77 31.72
CA TYR A 147 10.55 3.91 32.62
C TYR A 147 10.21 3.42 34.02
N ASP A 148 11.10 3.67 34.99
CA ASP A 148 10.95 3.22 36.38
C ASP A 148 10.72 1.70 36.53
N GLY A 149 11.32 0.89 35.65
CA GLY A 149 11.16 -0.57 35.62
C GLY A 149 9.86 -1.07 34.97
N GLU A 150 9.02 -0.18 34.45
CA GLU A 150 7.84 -0.53 33.67
C GLU A 150 8.10 -0.40 32.16
N GLN A 151 7.75 -1.44 31.38
CA GLN A 151 7.80 -1.40 29.92
C GLN A 151 6.55 -0.73 29.37
N ILE A 152 6.70 0.46 28.78
CA ILE A 152 5.63 1.27 28.21
C ILE A 152 5.76 1.25 26.68
N ASN A 153 4.69 0.94 25.96
CA ASN A 153 4.68 1.03 24.50
C ASN A 153 4.78 2.50 24.07
N LYS A 154 5.75 2.83 23.20
CA LYS A 154 5.96 4.20 22.68
C LYS A 154 4.70 4.78 22.05
N ALA A 155 3.84 3.94 21.46
CA ALA A 155 2.59 4.40 20.84
C ALA A 155 1.56 4.93 21.85
N ASP A 156 1.64 4.49 23.11
CA ASP A 156 0.76 4.93 24.19
C ASP A 156 1.26 6.23 24.86
N ILE A 157 2.50 6.65 24.55
CA ILE A 157 3.09 7.88 25.04
C ILE A 157 2.70 9.03 24.09
N PRO A 158 2.09 10.11 24.57
CA PRO A 158 1.86 11.30 23.76
C PRO A 158 3.15 11.80 23.10
N ALA A 159 3.12 12.06 21.79
CA ALA A 159 4.31 12.41 21.00
C ALA A 159 5.21 13.52 21.60
N PRO A 160 4.68 14.61 22.20
CA PRO A 160 5.51 15.61 22.86
C PRO A 160 6.31 15.06 24.06
N ILE A 161 5.74 14.09 24.77
CA ILE A 161 6.36 13.44 25.93
C ILE A 161 7.41 12.43 25.46
N LEU A 162 7.11 11.63 24.44
CA LEU A 162 8.09 10.71 23.86
C LEU A 162 9.33 11.46 23.39
N LYS A 163 9.14 12.57 22.67
CA LYS A 163 10.23 13.43 22.23
C LYS A 163 11.04 14.01 23.41
N ALA A 164 10.36 14.47 24.46
CA ALA A 164 11.04 14.98 25.65
C ALA A 164 11.82 13.89 26.39
N LEU A 165 11.34 12.64 26.41
CA LEU A 165 12.04 11.50 27.01
C LEU A 165 13.28 11.13 26.20
N GLU A 166 13.18 11.07 24.88
CA GLU A 166 14.33 10.80 24.00
C GLU A 166 15.40 11.91 24.12
N GLU A 167 14.98 13.18 24.14
CA GLU A 167 15.89 14.31 24.36
C GLU A 167 16.54 14.27 25.76
N ALA A 168 15.79 13.88 26.79
CA ALA A 168 16.31 13.74 28.14
C ALA A 168 17.31 12.58 28.27
N GLU A 169 17.10 11.47 27.55
CA GLU A 169 18.02 10.34 27.52
C GLU A 169 19.34 10.71 26.82
N VAL A 170 19.25 11.40 25.68
CA VAL A 170 20.44 11.95 24.99
C VAL A 170 21.18 12.95 25.88
N ALA A 171 20.46 13.83 26.57
CA ALA A 171 21.07 14.78 27.50
C ALA A 171 21.74 14.10 28.71
N LYS A 172 21.15 13.02 29.25
CA LYS A 172 21.78 12.19 30.28
C LYS A 172 23.06 11.54 29.77
N ALA A 173 23.02 10.94 28.58
CA ALA A 173 24.20 10.31 27.97
C ALA A 173 25.32 11.33 27.72
N ASP A 174 25.00 12.53 27.22
CA ASP A 174 25.99 13.61 27.05
C ASP A 174 26.52 14.10 28.40
N ALA A 175 25.67 14.24 29.42
CA ALA A 175 26.12 14.63 30.76
C ALA A 175 27.06 13.59 31.38
N GLU A 176 26.80 12.30 31.21
CA GLU A 176 27.69 11.23 31.64
C GLU A 176 29.01 11.22 30.85
N LEU A 177 28.97 11.43 29.54
CA LEU A 177 30.16 11.58 28.72
C LEU A 177 30.98 12.81 29.14
N THR A 178 30.32 13.92 29.47
CA THR A 178 30.94 15.15 29.98
C THR A 178 31.69 14.86 31.27
N LYS A 179 31.05 14.20 32.25
CA LYS A 179 31.70 13.82 33.51
C LYS A 179 32.93 12.95 33.28
N ARG A 180 32.80 11.93 32.42
CA ARG A 180 33.95 11.07 32.09
C ARG A 180 35.08 11.85 31.42
N ALA A 181 34.76 12.82 30.56
CA ALA A 181 35.73 13.71 29.93
C ALA A 181 36.45 14.61 30.93
N GLU A 182 35.71 15.23 31.84
CA GLU A 182 36.27 16.07 32.91
C GLU A 182 37.14 15.26 33.89
N GLU A 183 36.76 14.02 34.19
CA GLU A 183 37.51 13.16 35.11
C GLU A 183 38.78 12.57 34.47
N ALA A 184 38.71 12.16 33.20
CA ALA A 184 39.83 11.46 32.55
C ALA A 184 40.82 12.40 31.86
N LEU A 185 40.36 13.54 31.31
CA LEU A 185 41.16 14.48 30.53
C LEU A 185 40.80 15.95 30.89
N PRO A 186 41.00 16.38 32.16
CA PRO A 186 40.58 17.68 32.66
C PRO A 186 41.25 18.89 31.99
N ASN A 187 42.43 18.71 31.41
CA ASN A 187 43.22 19.79 30.79
C ASN A 187 42.97 19.90 29.28
N PHE A 188 42.25 18.95 28.67
CA PHE A 188 41.80 19.04 27.28
C PHE A 188 40.55 19.93 27.13
N ASN A 189 40.31 20.40 25.90
CA ASN A 189 39.01 20.98 25.56
C ASN A 189 37.90 19.93 25.71
N ILE A 190 36.80 20.30 26.36
CA ILE A 190 35.73 19.36 26.72
C ILE A 190 35.13 18.61 25.51
N ASP A 191 34.94 19.28 24.38
CA ASP A 191 34.36 18.66 23.18
C ASP A 191 35.33 17.67 22.54
N VAL A 192 36.63 17.99 22.59
CA VAL A 192 37.69 17.10 22.12
C VAL A 192 37.82 15.89 23.05
N ALA A 193 37.84 16.10 24.37
CA ALA A 193 37.90 15.04 25.37
C ALA A 193 36.71 14.09 25.26
N LYS A 194 35.49 14.62 25.13
CA LYS A 194 34.27 13.86 24.84
C LYS A 194 34.42 12.98 23.59
N THR A 195 34.93 13.55 22.50
CA THR A 195 35.13 12.81 21.24
C THR A 195 36.16 11.70 21.38
N LEU A 196 37.24 11.93 22.12
CA LEU A 196 38.29 10.95 22.37
C LEU A 196 37.77 9.80 23.23
N ILE A 197 37.09 10.09 24.34
CA ILE A 197 36.51 9.07 25.21
C ILE A 197 35.46 8.26 24.46
N ALA A 198 34.56 8.90 23.72
CA ALA A 198 33.53 8.19 22.95
C ALA A 198 34.11 7.18 21.95
N LYS A 199 35.32 7.40 21.43
CA LYS A 199 35.96 6.54 20.43
C LYS A 199 36.96 5.55 21.01
N PHE A 200 37.59 5.88 22.12
CA PHE A 200 38.77 5.19 22.62
C PHE A 200 38.67 4.75 24.08
N ASP A 201 37.52 4.89 24.78
CA ASP A 201 37.44 4.50 26.20
C ASP A 201 37.80 3.03 26.46
N THR A 202 37.58 2.15 25.48
CA THR A 202 37.88 0.72 25.57
C THR A 202 39.32 0.38 25.19
N ASP A 203 40.09 1.32 24.63
CA ASP A 203 41.49 1.13 24.25
C ASP A 203 42.39 1.68 25.36
N GLU A 204 42.81 0.78 26.25
CA GLU A 204 43.63 1.12 27.42
C GLU A 204 44.95 1.82 27.03
N ALA A 205 45.60 1.39 25.95
CA ALA A 205 46.88 1.95 25.53
C ALA A 205 46.72 3.40 25.02
N VAL A 206 45.65 3.66 24.27
CA VAL A 206 45.33 5.03 23.82
C VAL A 206 44.94 5.90 25.01
N MET A 207 44.13 5.39 25.94
CA MET A 207 43.71 6.16 27.12
C MET A 207 44.87 6.48 28.07
N GLU A 208 45.84 5.56 28.24
CA GLU A 208 47.05 5.82 29.02
C GLU A 208 47.89 6.93 28.37
N ALA A 209 48.08 6.89 27.05
CA ALA A 209 48.78 7.94 26.32
C ALA A 209 48.07 9.29 26.40
N LEU A 210 46.74 9.32 26.30
CA LEU A 210 45.94 10.54 26.41
C LEU A 210 46.02 11.16 27.81
N LYS A 211 45.92 10.34 28.86
CA LYS A 211 46.09 10.79 30.26
C LYS A 211 47.51 11.31 30.52
N GLY A 212 48.52 10.65 29.95
CA GLY A 212 49.89 11.14 30.02
C GLY A 212 50.07 12.50 29.35
N ALA A 213 49.48 12.69 28.16
CA ALA A 213 49.49 13.99 27.48
C ALA A 213 48.72 15.06 28.26
N ASP A 214 47.58 14.72 28.86
CA ASP A 214 46.80 15.61 29.71
C ASP A 214 47.59 16.08 30.93
N ALA A 215 48.31 15.16 31.59
CA ALA A 215 49.19 15.49 32.72
C ALA A 215 50.29 16.48 32.31
N VAL A 216 50.92 16.27 31.15
CA VAL A 216 51.93 17.20 30.62
C VAL A 216 51.33 18.60 30.34
N PHE A 217 50.10 18.68 29.85
CA PHE A 217 49.41 19.96 29.71
C PHE A 217 49.14 20.62 31.06
N GLY A 218 48.70 19.86 32.06
CA GLY A 218 48.51 20.34 33.43
C GLY A 218 49.80 20.89 34.04
N GLU A 219 50.91 20.13 33.95
CA GLU A 219 52.23 20.55 34.43
C GLU A 219 52.70 21.83 33.73
N SER A 220 52.55 21.90 32.41
CA SER A 220 52.92 23.09 31.63
C SER A 220 52.12 24.33 32.04
N MET A 221 50.82 24.16 32.32
CA MET A 221 49.94 25.25 32.79
C MET A 221 50.28 25.68 34.22
N GLU A 222 50.67 24.74 35.09
CA GLU A 222 51.09 25.04 36.46
C GLU A 222 52.42 25.80 36.49
N GLU A 223 53.37 25.50 35.60
CA GLU A 223 54.64 26.22 35.49
C GLU A 223 54.48 27.66 34.98
N PHE A 224 53.51 27.93 34.09
CA PHE A 224 53.15 29.32 33.74
C PHE A 224 52.57 30.09 34.94
N GLY A 225 51.93 29.41 35.88
CA GLY A 225 51.36 29.98 37.11
C GLY A 225 52.37 30.18 38.26
N LYS A 226 53.50 29.47 38.25
CA LYS A 226 54.60 29.58 39.23
C LYS A 226 55.51 30.79 38.98
N SER A 227 54.95 31.89 38.49
CA SER A 227 55.55 33.19 38.74
C SER A 227 55.68 33.33 40.26
N ASP A 228 56.87 33.66 40.77
CA ASP A 228 57.21 33.76 42.20
C ASP A 228 56.04 34.33 43.03
N ALA A 229 55.88 33.92 44.30
CA ALA A 229 54.66 34.04 45.14
C ALA A 229 53.88 35.39 45.17
N ASP A 230 54.42 36.44 44.57
CA ASP A 230 53.88 37.77 44.37
C ASP A 230 53.29 38.03 42.96
N GLY A 231 53.27 37.04 42.06
CA GLY A 231 52.74 37.19 40.69
C GLY A 231 53.50 38.20 39.83
N ASN A 232 54.75 38.51 40.19
CA ASN A 232 55.54 39.55 39.56
C ASN A 232 56.69 38.92 38.76
N PHE A 233 56.70 39.13 37.44
CA PHE A 233 57.78 38.75 36.51
C PHE A 233 59.11 39.52 36.74
N ALA A 234 59.19 40.25 37.86
CA ALA A 234 60.37 40.97 38.29
C ALA A 234 61.46 39.96 38.67
N THR A 235 62.61 40.04 37.99
CA THR A 235 63.80 39.25 38.32
C THR A 235 64.26 39.52 39.75
N ALA A 236 65.10 38.66 40.33
CA ALA A 236 65.70 38.94 41.64
C ALA A 236 66.43 40.30 41.69
N GLN A 237 66.94 40.76 40.55
CA GLN A 237 67.52 42.08 40.40
C GLN A 237 66.48 43.21 40.46
N ASP A 238 65.34 43.05 39.79
CA ASP A 238 64.24 44.04 39.84
C ASP A 238 63.65 44.16 41.26
N LYS A 239 63.53 43.03 41.98
CA LYS A 239 63.12 43.02 43.40
C LYS A 239 64.15 43.71 44.29
N LEU A 240 65.45 43.48 44.04
CA LEU A 240 66.54 44.14 44.77
C LEU A 240 66.55 45.66 44.52
N ASP A 241 66.39 46.09 43.26
CA ASP A 241 66.36 47.51 42.90
C ASP A 241 65.13 48.22 43.48
N ALA A 242 63.97 47.54 43.54
CA ALA A 242 62.79 48.03 44.24
C ALA A 242 63.03 48.21 45.75
N LEU A 243 63.69 47.25 46.39
CA LEU A 243 64.05 47.30 47.81
C LEU A 243 65.07 48.41 48.12
N VAL A 244 66.02 48.66 47.21
CA VAL A 244 66.95 49.79 47.34
C VAL A 244 66.23 51.12 47.18
N LYS A 245 65.27 51.19 46.27
CA LYS A 245 64.47 52.40 46.04
C LYS A 245 63.54 52.71 47.24
N SER A 246 62.88 51.72 47.82
CA SER A 246 62.06 51.92 49.03
C SER A 246 62.93 52.38 50.21
N TYR A 247 64.09 51.77 50.42
CA TYR A 247 65.04 52.19 51.44
C TYR A 247 65.51 53.64 51.23
N MET A 248 65.78 54.04 49.97
CA MET A 248 66.13 55.42 49.65
C MET A 248 64.99 56.40 49.98
N ASP A 249 63.75 56.06 49.64
CA ASP A 249 62.59 56.93 49.85
C ASP A 249 62.29 57.09 51.35
N GLU A 250 62.31 55.99 52.11
CA GLU A 250 62.13 55.96 53.57
C GLU A 250 63.20 56.78 54.30
N ASN A 251 64.45 56.66 53.85
CA ASN A 251 65.60 57.33 54.46
C ASN A 251 65.93 58.69 53.81
N LYS A 252 65.09 59.16 52.89
CA LYS A 252 65.23 60.44 52.16
C LYS A 252 66.60 60.63 51.51
N LEU A 253 67.17 59.54 51.00
CA LEU A 253 68.46 59.53 50.33
C LEU A 253 68.33 60.07 48.90
N LYS A 254 69.34 60.85 48.46
CA LYS A 254 69.38 61.34 47.08
C LYS A 254 69.81 60.22 46.13
N LYS A 255 69.44 60.31 44.85
CA LYS A 255 69.89 59.35 43.81
C LYS A 255 71.42 59.18 43.76
N SER A 256 72.18 60.23 44.07
CA SER A 256 73.66 60.17 44.15
C SER A 256 74.18 59.28 45.29
N GLN A 257 73.31 58.85 46.21
CA GLN A 257 73.62 57.99 47.36
C GLN A 257 73.08 56.56 47.18
N TYR A 258 72.73 56.15 45.94
CA TYR A 258 72.24 54.80 45.64
C TYR A 258 73.15 53.70 46.19
N ALA A 259 74.47 53.84 46.03
CA ALA A 259 75.43 52.87 46.54
C ALA A 259 75.37 52.69 48.07
N VAL A 260 75.02 53.74 48.81
CA VAL A 260 74.85 53.69 50.27
C VAL A 260 73.59 52.91 50.63
N ALA A 261 72.48 53.18 49.91
CA ALA A 261 71.23 52.44 50.07
C ALA A 261 71.38 50.96 49.68
N TYR A 262 72.04 50.68 48.56
CA TYR A 262 72.37 49.32 48.13
C TYR A 262 73.21 48.59 49.18
N ALA A 263 74.25 49.23 49.73
CA ALA A 263 75.08 48.63 50.77
C ALA A 263 74.31 48.37 52.08
N ALA A 264 73.29 49.16 52.40
CA ALA A 264 72.42 48.93 53.55
C ALA A 264 71.47 47.74 53.30
N VAL A 265 70.82 47.71 52.13
CA VAL A 265 69.94 46.61 51.71
C VAL A 265 70.71 45.30 51.55
N ALA A 266 71.89 45.31 50.95
CA ALA A 266 72.74 44.12 50.80
C ALA A 266 73.22 43.50 52.14
N LYS A 267 73.06 44.22 53.26
CA LYS A 267 73.37 43.69 54.60
C LYS A 267 72.17 43.07 55.29
N THR A 268 70.95 43.35 54.85
CA THR A 268 69.73 42.71 55.36
C THR A 268 69.65 41.27 54.86
N ASP A 269 68.92 40.43 55.58
CA ASP A 269 68.78 39.01 55.21
C ASP A 269 68.02 38.85 53.89
N GLU A 270 67.05 39.73 53.63
CA GLU A 270 66.29 39.79 52.38
C GLU A 270 67.15 40.24 51.19
N GLY A 271 67.97 41.29 51.36
CA GLY A 271 68.87 41.76 50.29
C GLY A 271 69.96 40.74 49.95
N LYS A 272 70.51 40.02 50.94
CA LYS A 272 71.46 38.92 50.70
C LYS A 272 70.81 37.77 49.94
N ALA A 273 69.57 37.42 50.28
CA ALA A 273 68.83 36.36 49.60
C ALA A 273 68.60 36.72 48.12
N LEU A 274 68.19 37.96 47.83
CA LEU A 274 67.98 38.44 46.46
C LEU A 274 69.28 38.53 45.66
N ILE A 275 70.38 38.99 46.26
CA ILE A 275 71.70 39.02 45.61
C ILE A 275 72.18 37.59 45.28
N ASN A 276 71.99 36.64 46.18
CA ASN A 276 72.38 35.25 45.92
C ASN A 276 71.53 34.61 44.81
N LYS A 277 70.24 34.95 44.72
CA LYS A 277 69.36 34.52 43.63
C LYS A 277 69.79 35.14 42.28
N SER A 278 70.12 36.45 42.27
CA SER A 278 70.54 37.12 41.05
C SER A 278 71.84 36.54 40.44
N TYR A 279 72.79 36.11 41.28
CA TYR A 279 74.01 35.42 40.79
C TYR A 279 73.76 34.01 40.22
N LYS A 280 72.65 33.36 40.58
CA LYS A 280 72.25 32.06 40.04
C LYS A 280 71.42 32.16 38.75
N GLY A 281 71.05 33.38 38.34
CA GLY A 281 70.15 33.61 37.21
C GLY A 281 68.69 33.24 37.51
N GLU A 282 68.33 33.18 38.79
CA GLU A 282 66.97 32.96 39.32
C GLU A 282 66.24 34.29 39.57
#